data_AF-A0A532TBR4-F1
#
_entry.id   AF-A0A532TBR4-F1
#
_cell.length_a   1.000
_cell.length_b   1.000
_cell.length_c   1.000
_cell.angle_alpha   90.00
_cell.angle_beta   90.00
_cell.angle_gamma   90.00
#
_symmetry.space_group_name_H-M   'P 1'
#
loop_
_entity.id
_entity.type
_entity.pdbx_description
1 polymer ?
#
loop_
_entity_poly.entity_id
_entity_poly.type
_entity_poly.pdbx_seq_one_letter_code
_entity_poly.pdbx_strand_id
1 'polypeptide(L)'
;MLGICFLLAFIYLEPIFTPHFNKLSLIAKLVLTVVVSLALFLIGTFMFPRAYVQLATQNIPPDYPDAGAFGLVGGVLLGFGIGYLLEEEYVKYDPSQLSNKKKIINIVVGLVIIFVLFLPFEYLIEIDSAFYRFFKYALTAFALTYVVPLICTKIDSKL
;
A
#
# COMPACT_ATOMS: atom_id res chain seq x y z
N MET A 1 -11.16 -21.26 -8.83
CA MET A 1 -10.27 -21.53 -9.97
C MET A 1 -9.51 -20.30 -10.45
N LEU A 2 -10.13 -19.12 -10.58
CA LEU A 2 -9.44 -17.87 -11.00
C LEU A 2 -8.18 -17.54 -10.19
N GLY A 3 -8.20 -17.72 -8.87
CA GLY A 3 -7.02 -17.48 -8.03
C GLY A 3 -5.82 -18.39 -8.33
N ILE A 4 -6.07 -19.66 -8.69
CA ILE A 4 -5.01 -20.60 -9.09
C ILE A 4 -4.42 -20.16 -10.43
N CYS A 5 -5.24 -19.71 -11.38
CA CYS A 5 -4.76 -19.18 -12.66
C CYS A 5 -3.89 -17.93 -12.46
N PHE A 6 -4.29 -17.01 -11.57
CA PHE A 6 -3.51 -15.82 -11.24
C PHE A 6 -2.17 -16.17 -10.58
N LEU A 7 -2.17 -17.15 -9.67
CA LEU A 7 -0.96 -17.60 -8.99
C LEU A 7 0.02 -18.28 -9.95
N LEU A 8 -0.48 -19.11 -10.86
CA LEU A 8 0.33 -19.69 -11.93
C LEU A 8 0.89 -18.60 -12.84
N ALA A 9 0.06 -17.63 -13.27
CA ALA A 9 0.52 -16.51 -14.08
C ALA A 9 1.63 -15.72 -13.37
N PHE A 10 1.49 -15.45 -12.07
CA PHE A 10 2.52 -14.79 -11.27
C PHE A 10 3.82 -15.60 -11.24
N ILE A 11 3.76 -16.89 -10.93
CA ILE A 11 4.94 -17.77 -10.87
C ILE A 11 5.72 -17.81 -12.20
N TYR A 12 5.02 -17.77 -13.33
CA TYR A 12 5.68 -17.78 -14.65
C TYR A 12 6.15 -16.39 -15.10
N LEU A 13 5.43 -15.32 -14.76
CA LEU A 13 5.75 -13.96 -15.20
C LEU A 13 6.84 -13.31 -14.33
N GLU A 14 6.82 -13.53 -13.01
CA GLU A 14 7.79 -12.97 -12.07
C GLU A 14 9.25 -13.19 -12.51
N PRO A 15 9.74 -14.42 -12.77
CA PRO A 15 11.15 -14.63 -13.14
C PRO A 15 11.53 -13.95 -14.47
N ILE A 16 10.56 -13.66 -15.34
CA ILE A 16 10.78 -12.96 -16.61
C ILE A 16 10.90 -11.45 -16.37
N PHE A 17 10.04 -10.87 -15.54
CA PHE A 17 10.00 -9.42 -15.29
C PHE A 17 11.07 -8.94 -14.31
N THR A 18 11.36 -9.70 -13.25
CA THR A 18 12.34 -9.33 -12.21
C THR A 18 13.71 -8.88 -12.76
N PRO A 19 14.38 -9.59 -13.69
CA PRO A 19 15.68 -9.15 -14.20
C PRO A 19 15.59 -7.86 -15.03
N HIS A 20 14.44 -7.56 -15.64
CA HIS A 20 14.22 -6.31 -16.37
C HIS A 20 13.95 -5.16 -15.40
N PHE A 21 13.11 -5.39 -14.40
CA PHE A 21 12.78 -4.41 -13.36
C PHE A 21 14.02 -4.00 -12.56
N ASN A 22 14.89 -4.97 -12.21
CA ASN A 22 16.10 -4.70 -11.42
C ASN A 22 17.14 -3.85 -12.16
N LYS A 23 17.11 -3.81 -13.50
CA LYS A 23 17.98 -2.97 -14.32
C LYS A 23 17.50 -1.52 -14.42
N LEU A 24 16.27 -1.22 -14.02
CA LEU A 24 15.72 0.13 -14.04
C LEU A 24 16.36 1.01 -12.96
N SER A 25 16.51 2.30 -13.27
CA SER A 25 16.88 3.29 -12.26
C SER A 25 15.75 3.45 -11.23
N LEU A 26 16.09 3.90 -10.01
CA LEU A 26 15.10 4.14 -8.95
C LEU A 26 13.93 5.01 -9.45
N ILE A 27 14.21 6.08 -10.17
CA ILE A 27 13.20 6.98 -10.74
C ILE A 27 12.26 6.22 -11.69
N ALA A 28 12.82 5.38 -12.57
CA ALA A 28 12.02 4.58 -13.49
C ALA A 28 11.15 3.55 -12.74
N LYS A 29 11.68 2.93 -11.68
CA LYS A 29 10.91 2.02 -10.81
C LYS A 29 9.75 2.75 -10.13
N LEU A 30 10.00 3.94 -9.58
CA LEU A 30 8.97 4.77 -8.93
C LEU A 30 7.88 5.19 -9.92
N VAL A 31 8.26 5.67 -11.11
CA VAL A 31 7.30 6.05 -12.17
C VAL A 31 6.48 4.83 -12.59
N LEU A 32 7.11 3.68 -12.78
CA LEU A 32 6.40 2.45 -13.15
C LEU A 32 5.39 2.04 -12.08
N THR A 33 5.79 2.05 -10.80
CA THR A 33 4.90 1.76 -9.66
C THR A 33 3.70 2.70 -9.66
N VAL A 34 3.93 4.01 -9.76
CA VAL A 34 2.85 5.01 -9.80
C VAL A 34 1.89 4.75 -10.95
N VAL A 35 2.42 4.54 -12.15
CA VAL A 35 1.61 4.31 -13.37
C VAL A 35 0.79 3.03 -13.24
N VAL A 36 1.39 1.92 -12.80
CA VAL A 36 0.69 0.64 -12.66
C VAL A 36 -0.39 0.72 -11.59
N SER A 37 -0.08 1.25 -10.40
CA SER A 37 -1.07 1.38 -9.32
C SER A 37 -2.23 2.30 -9.70
N LEU A 38 -1.94 3.43 -10.35
CA LEU A 38 -2.97 4.37 -10.81
C LEU A 38 -3.80 3.76 -11.94
N ALA A 39 -3.18 3.08 -12.90
CA ALA A 39 -3.89 2.42 -13.99
C ALA A 39 -4.85 1.34 -13.45
N LEU A 40 -4.40 0.48 -12.54
CA LEU A 40 -5.25 -0.53 -11.90
C LEU A 40 -6.42 0.09 -11.15
N PHE A 41 -6.16 1.16 -10.39
CA PHE A 41 -7.20 1.91 -9.69
C PHE A 41 -8.22 2.49 -10.67
N LEU A 42 -7.78 3.24 -11.70
CA LEU A 42 -8.67 3.87 -12.67
C LEU A 42 -9.45 2.83 -13.49
N ILE A 43 -8.81 1.74 -13.92
CA ILE A 43 -9.48 0.65 -14.63
C ILE A 43 -10.57 0.04 -13.73
N GLY A 44 -10.24 -0.31 -12.48
CA GLY A 44 -11.23 -0.84 -11.53
C GLY A 44 -12.38 0.13 -11.29
N THR A 45 -12.06 1.42 -11.08
CA THR A 45 -13.05 2.45 -10.81
C THR A 45 -13.98 2.73 -11.98
N PHE A 46 -13.45 2.81 -13.20
CA PHE A 46 -14.25 3.10 -14.39
C PHE A 46 -14.94 1.87 -14.98
N MET A 47 -14.38 0.66 -14.85
CA MET A 47 -15.04 -0.56 -15.31
C MET A 47 -16.18 -0.99 -14.39
N PHE A 48 -16.13 -0.64 -13.11
CA PHE A 48 -17.16 -1.00 -12.13
C PHE A 48 -17.74 0.23 -11.40
N PRO A 49 -18.38 1.21 -12.08
CA PRO A 49 -18.81 2.46 -11.45
C PRO A 49 -19.84 2.28 -10.33
N ARG A 50 -20.69 1.25 -10.42
CA ARG A 50 -21.76 0.98 -9.44
C ARG A 50 -21.26 0.43 -8.11
N ALA A 51 -20.03 -0.08 -8.04
CA ALA A 51 -19.38 -0.46 -6.79
C ALA A 51 -19.27 0.72 -5.80
N TYR A 52 -19.17 1.95 -6.31
CA TYR A 52 -18.91 3.13 -5.50
C TYR A 52 -20.18 3.92 -5.15
N VAL A 53 -21.20 3.87 -6.01
CA VAL A 53 -22.40 4.73 -5.90
C VAL A 53 -23.41 4.20 -4.87
N GLN A 54 -23.38 2.90 -4.57
CA GLN A 54 -24.38 2.26 -3.69
C GLN A 54 -24.11 2.42 -2.18
N LEU A 55 -23.03 3.09 -1.77
CA LEU A 55 -22.81 3.44 -0.36
C LEU A 55 -23.54 4.72 0.09
N ALA A 56 -23.90 5.60 -0.85
CA ALA A 56 -24.48 6.92 -0.52
C ALA A 56 -26.01 7.02 -0.66
N THR A 57 -26.65 6.11 -1.40
CA THR A 57 -28.10 6.21 -1.67
C THR A 57 -28.77 4.85 -1.82
N GLN A 58 -29.66 4.56 -0.87
CA GLN A 58 -30.75 3.57 -0.88
C GLN A 58 -30.45 2.18 -0.28
N ASN A 59 -31.42 1.71 0.53
CA ASN A 59 -31.57 0.36 1.10
C ASN A 59 -31.74 -0.75 0.03
N ILE A 60 -30.98 -0.68 -1.05
CA ILE A 60 -30.95 -1.67 -2.12
C ILE A 60 -29.74 -2.56 -1.80
N PRO A 61 -29.91 -3.90 -1.75
CA PRO A 61 -28.76 -4.79 -1.58
C PRO A 61 -27.73 -4.48 -2.67
N PRO A 62 -26.44 -4.34 -2.33
CA PRO A 62 -25.43 -3.91 -3.28
C PRO A 62 -25.40 -4.89 -4.48
N ASP A 63 -25.53 -4.37 -5.69
CA ASP A 63 -25.44 -5.16 -6.93
C ASP A 63 -24.04 -5.79 -7.07
N TYR A 64 -23.05 -5.15 -6.43
CA TYR A 64 -21.66 -5.60 -6.38
C TYR A 64 -21.10 -5.39 -4.96
N PRO A 65 -20.45 -6.40 -4.36
CA PRO A 65 -19.90 -6.32 -3.00
C PRO A 65 -18.61 -5.48 -2.91
N ASP A 66 -18.28 -4.67 -3.92
CA ASP A 66 -17.06 -3.88 -3.90
C ASP A 66 -17.25 -2.61 -3.06
N ALA A 67 -17.12 -2.79 -1.75
CA ALA A 67 -17.08 -1.73 -0.75
C ALA A 67 -15.77 -0.91 -0.82
N GLY A 68 -15.35 -0.48 -2.02
CA GLY A 68 -14.14 0.30 -2.26
C GLY A 68 -12.82 -0.48 -2.19
N ALA A 69 -12.86 -1.78 -2.47
CA ALA A 69 -11.69 -2.66 -2.51
C ALA A 69 -10.68 -2.24 -3.59
N PHE A 70 -11.10 -1.69 -4.73
CA PHE A 70 -10.14 -1.16 -5.72
C PHE A 70 -9.38 0.07 -5.22
N GLY A 71 -10.03 0.95 -4.44
CA GLY A 71 -9.35 2.05 -3.77
C GLY A 71 -8.34 1.55 -2.75
N LEU A 72 -8.71 0.52 -1.99
CA LEU A 72 -7.82 -0.16 -1.06
C LEU A 72 -6.61 -0.77 -1.76
N VAL A 73 -6.83 -1.67 -2.72
CA VAL A 73 -5.75 -2.42 -3.38
C VAL A 73 -4.85 -1.48 -4.17
N GLY A 74 -5.43 -0.55 -4.94
CA GLY A 74 -4.65 0.44 -5.70
C GLY A 74 -3.83 1.34 -4.79
N GLY A 75 -4.42 1.82 -3.69
CA GLY A 75 -3.74 2.64 -2.71
C GLY A 75 -2.60 1.89 -2.03
N VAL A 76 -2.87 0.70 -1.50
CA VAL A 76 -1.85 -0.14 -0.85
C VAL A 76 -0.69 -0.43 -1.80
N LEU A 77 -0.97 -0.80 -3.06
CA LEU A 77 0.08 -1.04 -4.06
C LEU A 77 0.95 0.19 -4.29
N LEU A 78 0.35 1.37 -4.39
CA LEU A 78 1.08 2.63 -4.58
C LEU A 78 1.98 2.91 -3.36
N GLY A 79 1.38 2.91 -2.17
CA GLY A 79 2.07 3.26 -0.94
C GLY A 79 3.17 2.28 -0.59
N PHE A 80 2.88 0.98 -0.67
CA PHE A 80 3.85 -0.09 -0.46
C PHE A 80 4.95 -0.03 -1.51
N GLY A 81 4.61 0.09 -2.79
CA GLY A 81 5.60 0.07 -3.87
C GLY A 81 6.58 1.24 -3.81
N ILE A 82 6.09 2.46 -3.55
CA ILE A 82 6.97 3.62 -3.35
C ILE A 82 7.77 3.47 -2.06
N GLY A 83 7.10 3.14 -0.95
CA GLY A 83 7.74 3.10 0.35
C GLY A 83 8.83 2.03 0.43
N TYR A 84 8.58 0.84 -0.12
CA TYR A 84 9.57 -0.23 -0.23
C TYR A 84 10.80 0.19 -1.04
N LEU A 85 10.60 0.77 -2.23
CA LEU A 85 11.72 1.23 -3.07
C LEU A 85 12.58 2.30 -2.39
N LEU A 86 11.94 3.23 -1.67
CA LEU A 86 12.66 4.26 -0.93
C LEU A 86 13.33 3.73 0.34
N GLU A 87 12.72 2.75 1.00
CA GLU A 87 13.28 2.09 2.18
C GLU A 87 14.55 1.32 1.79
N GLU A 88 14.50 0.52 0.72
CA GLU A 88 15.64 -0.24 0.19
C GLU A 88 16.81 0.67 -0.21
N GLU A 89 16.53 1.82 -0.84
CA GLU A 89 17.57 2.73 -1.31
C GLU A 89 18.17 3.58 -0.17
N TYR A 90 17.33 4.17 0.68
CA TYR A 90 17.75 5.24 1.60
C TYR A 90 17.78 4.85 3.08
N VAL A 91 16.96 3.89 3.52
CA VAL A 91 16.78 3.58 4.95
C VAL A 91 17.52 2.32 5.33
N LYS A 92 17.40 1.25 4.54
CA LYS A 92 18.06 -0.05 4.72
C LYS A 92 17.91 -0.59 6.14
N TYR A 93 16.68 -0.56 6.64
CA TYR A 93 16.33 -1.00 7.98
C TYR A 93 16.47 -2.53 8.07
N ASP A 94 17.44 -2.97 8.87
CA ASP A 94 17.64 -4.39 9.16
C ASP A 94 17.16 -4.76 10.58
N PRO A 95 15.95 -5.30 10.73
CA PRO A 95 15.44 -5.71 12.03
C PRO A 95 16.17 -6.93 12.61
N SER A 96 16.94 -7.68 11.83
CA SER A 96 17.60 -8.91 12.29
C SER A 96 18.69 -8.62 13.33
N GLN A 97 19.34 -7.46 13.23
CA GLN A 97 20.42 -7.01 14.11
C GLN A 97 19.92 -6.47 15.45
N LEU A 98 18.61 -6.29 15.61
CA LEU A 98 18.03 -5.72 16.82
C LEU A 98 17.85 -6.77 17.92
N SER A 99 18.11 -6.36 19.16
CA SER A 99 17.74 -7.15 20.34
C SER A 99 16.22 -7.27 20.48
N ASN A 100 15.74 -8.33 21.13
CA ASN A 100 14.30 -8.58 21.29
C ASN A 100 13.55 -7.40 21.95
N LYS A 101 14.19 -6.68 22.88
CA LYS A 101 13.59 -5.49 23.53
C LYS A 101 13.35 -4.37 22.51
N LYS A 102 14.32 -4.10 21.64
CA LYS A 102 14.21 -3.07 20.59
C LYS A 102 13.20 -3.44 19.51
N LYS A 103 13.15 -4.73 19.12
CA LYS A 103 12.12 -5.24 18.20
C LYS A 103 10.70 -4.95 18.72
N ILE A 104 10.44 -5.18 20.00
CA ILE A 104 9.14 -4.88 20.62
C ILE A 104 8.86 -3.37 20.59
N ILE A 105 9.85 -2.53 20.94
CA ILE A 105 9.70 -1.07 20.87
C ILE A 105 9.33 -0.63 19.46
N ASN A 106 10.03 -1.14 18.44
CA ASN A 106 9.80 -0.76 17.04
C ASN A 106 8.41 -1.22 16.55
N ILE A 107 7.93 -2.38 17.00
CA ILE A 107 6.55 -2.83 16.75
C ILE A 107 5.54 -1.87 17.40
N VAL A 108 5.76 -1.48 18.66
CA VAL A 108 4.86 -0.55 19.37
C VAL A 108 4.85 0.82 18.67
N VAL A 109 6.01 1.34 18.27
CA VAL A 109 6.13 2.60 17.51
C VAL A 109 5.37 2.50 16.18
N GLY A 110 5.57 1.41 15.43
CA GLY A 110 4.85 1.16 14.18
C GLY A 110 3.34 1.16 14.39
N LEU A 111 2.87 0.45 15.42
CA LEU A 111 1.44 0.38 15.77
C LEU A 111 0.89 1.76 16.13
N VAL A 112 1.59 2.54 16.97
CA VAL A 112 1.18 3.92 17.32
C VAL A 112 1.07 4.79 16.07
N ILE A 113 2.03 4.71 15.14
CA ILE A 113 2.00 5.47 13.88
C ILE A 113 0.78 5.09 13.03
N ILE A 114 0.45 3.80 12.94
CA ILE A 114 -0.76 3.35 12.22
C ILE A 114 -2.00 3.94 12.86
N PHE A 115 -2.13 3.91 14.19
CA PHE A 115 -3.30 4.48 14.86
C PHE A 115 -3.41 5.99 14.64
N VAL A 116 -2.29 6.71 14.76
CA VAL A 116 -2.25 8.16 14.55
C VAL A 116 -2.58 8.55 13.11
N LEU A 117 -2.18 7.74 12.12
CA LEU A 117 -2.50 8.02 10.72
C LEU A 117 -3.91 7.55 10.38
N PHE A 118 -4.25 6.32 10.68
CA PHE A 118 -5.49 5.69 10.24
C PHE A 118 -6.73 6.27 10.93
N LEU A 119 -6.67 6.58 12.24
CA LEU A 119 -7.85 7.06 12.97
C LEU A 119 -8.40 8.40 12.45
N PRO A 120 -7.58 9.43 12.18
CA PRO A 120 -8.06 10.65 11.54
C PRO A 120 -8.74 10.42 10.20
N PHE A 121 -8.15 9.57 9.35
CA PHE A 121 -8.73 9.29 8.04
C PHE A 121 -10.02 8.45 8.11
N GLU A 122 -10.21 7.66 9.17
CA GLU A 122 -11.43 6.84 9.32
C GLU A 122 -12.55 7.61 10.04
N TYR A 123 -12.22 8.37 11.09
CA TYR A 123 -13.22 8.93 12.01
C TYR A 123 -13.35 10.45 12.00
N LEU A 124 -12.35 11.20 11.53
CA LEU A 124 -12.39 12.66 11.54
C LEU A 124 -12.77 13.27 10.19
N ILE A 125 -12.64 12.50 9.11
CA ILE A 125 -12.86 12.97 7.74
C ILE A 125 -13.95 12.11 7.10
N GLU A 126 -15.18 12.65 7.07
CA GLU A 126 -16.35 12.02 6.45
C GLU A 126 -16.38 12.24 4.94
N ILE A 127 -15.33 11.83 4.23
CA ILE A 127 -15.28 11.88 2.77
C ILE A 127 -15.45 10.47 2.22
N ASP A 128 -16.60 10.19 1.62
CA ASP A 128 -16.83 8.91 0.95
C ASP A 128 -16.58 9.00 -0.56
N SER A 129 -15.31 8.83 -0.96
CA SER A 129 -14.96 8.74 -2.39
C SER A 129 -13.87 7.70 -2.65
N ALA A 130 -13.90 7.12 -3.86
CA ALA A 130 -12.90 6.15 -4.32
C ALA A 130 -11.47 6.71 -4.24
N PHE A 131 -11.30 7.97 -4.64
CA PHE A 131 -10.03 8.67 -4.59
C PHE A 131 -9.56 8.91 -3.16
N TYR A 132 -10.46 9.32 -2.27
CA TYR A 132 -10.14 9.48 -0.85
C TYR A 132 -9.64 8.16 -0.24
N ARG A 133 -10.35 7.06 -0.50
CA ARG A 133 -9.93 5.72 -0.06
C ARG A 133 -8.56 5.36 -0.65
N PHE A 134 -8.34 5.58 -1.94
CA PHE A 134 -7.06 5.36 -2.59
C PHE A 134 -5.90 6.09 -1.90
N PHE A 135 -6.04 7.39 -1.66
CA PHE A 135 -5.00 8.17 -0.99
C PHE A 135 -4.84 7.80 0.49
N LYS A 136 -5.94 7.52 1.21
CA LYS A 136 -5.91 7.03 2.60
C LYS A 136 -5.04 5.78 2.70
N TYR A 137 -5.33 4.76 1.90
CA TYR A 137 -4.60 3.49 1.94
C TYR A 137 -3.18 3.61 1.40
N ALA A 138 -2.94 4.47 0.39
CA ALA A 138 -1.59 4.77 -0.08
C ALA A 138 -0.73 5.40 1.00
N LEU A 139 -1.25 6.39 1.72
CA LEU A 139 -0.49 7.05 2.78
C LEU A 139 -0.24 6.11 3.96
N THR A 140 -1.23 5.31 4.35
CA THR A 140 -1.06 4.31 5.41
C THR A 140 0.00 3.26 5.03
N ALA A 141 -0.06 2.70 3.82
CA ALA A 141 0.91 1.71 3.36
C ALA A 141 2.32 2.31 3.20
N PHE A 142 2.42 3.54 2.69
CA PHE A 142 3.68 4.27 2.62
C PHE A 142 4.30 4.52 4.00
N ALA A 143 3.49 4.93 4.97
CA ALA A 143 3.97 5.15 6.31
C ALA A 143 4.52 3.87 6.95
N LEU A 144 3.81 2.75 6.77
CA LEU A 144 4.24 1.45 7.26
C LEU A 144 5.55 0.96 6.63
N THR A 145 5.70 1.18 5.33
CA THR A 145 6.84 0.65 4.58
C THR A 145 8.06 1.55 4.58
N TYR A 146 7.90 2.86 4.77
CA TYR A 146 9.01 3.81 4.74
C TYR A 146 9.15 4.60 6.04
N VAL A 147 8.08 5.26 6.49
CA VAL A 147 8.16 6.19 7.64
C VAL A 147 8.47 5.45 8.94
N VAL A 148 7.84 4.29 9.19
CA VAL A 148 8.10 3.47 10.37
C VAL A 148 9.56 2.98 10.37
N PRO A 149 10.09 2.32 9.32
CA PRO A 149 11.51 1.99 9.24
C PRO A 149 12.45 3.20 9.42
N LEU A 150 12.13 4.35 8.81
CA LEU A 150 12.91 5.57 8.93
C LEU A 150 12.96 6.11 10.37
N ILE A 151 11.86 6.01 11.11
CA ILE A 151 11.82 6.42 12.52
C ILE A 151 12.58 5.42 13.38
N CYS A 152 12.36 4.12 13.17
CA CYS A 152 13.02 3.05 13.92
C CYS A 152 14.55 3.10 13.76
N THR A 153 15.06 3.27 12.54
CA THR A 153 16.51 3.46 12.29
C THR A 153 17.09 4.66 13.04
N LYS A 154 16.35 5.78 13.11
CA LYS A 154 16.80 6.97 13.85
C LYS A 154 16.76 6.78 15.37
N ILE A 155 15.80 6.04 15.91
CA ILE A 155 15.76 5.69 17.34
C ILE A 155 16.94 4.77 17.69
N ASP A 156 17.30 3.88 16.76
CA ASP A 156 18.33 2.88 16.93
C ASP A 156 19.75 3.36 16.58
N SER A 157 19.95 4.62 16.18
CA SER A 157 21.23 5.20 15.73
C SER A 157 22.32 5.33 16.83
N LYS A 158 22.28 4.45 17.84
CA LYS A 158 23.45 4.01 18.62
C LYS A 158 23.91 2.63 18.13
N LEU A 159 24.24 2.55 16.84
CA LEU A 159 25.12 1.53 16.27
C LEU A 159 26.44 2.21 15.93
#